data_AF-A0A0B5FGS2-F1
#
_entry.id   AF-A0A0B5FGS2-F1
#
_cell.length_a   1.000
_cell.length_b   1.000
_cell.length_c   1.000
_cell.angle_alpha   90.00
_cell.angle_beta   90.00
_cell.angle_gamma   90.00
#
_symmetry.space_group_name_H-M   'P 1'
#
loop_
_entity.id
_entity.type
_entity.pdbx_description
1 polymer ?
#
loop_
_entity_poly.entity_id
_entity_poly.type
_entity_poly.pdbx_seq_one_letter_code
_entity_poly.pdbx_strand_id
1 'polypeptide(L)'
;MPTRTLPTLLLLLLIAFPAGAVTPSQVLVLYNADWREDHPLTEPGQDSREIAEHYVRMHTDPESGEKPYILGLSCNHGIKVLDEARHLNESHLPEKSNDNTAGVELTKRRWLVSDDAADHALRDSRLVEFTLPGGPEGWNRETLQLEIDPDDGETIPIVANGLILAEGQVAGNSGKDWTIRLNAQSFVRGGLVVKASCEDVEGKRHNWSARYLDIADVRYSRTGSDGVRDDQHFLEDVAIPVKAFLEDPDNALPDGTLLKDHILYIVVSYGLPRTAVARYGISRGVTNKLNDHGYIIDFGQRLQLLYYDEEEVMGAAPKPYRFAGKGPFADFFLRAPQAWPLYGQEANPFLHPQVYQKNKGDLDSLQNPLAFTGENRKKQSPAKFLYFSMRIDGADAAQAKALIDKAVYASTNGMPRVDDNAPVPKELAGSKVARFLWAKGYRHIHPPKGRGGHRMQFGTVEENGKRTFLPGGIARQVISHNALDSEGAEVYTFLSQGVTMTAAAAKLYRGAPHIHDKSWWDDEILYPLMAQGQNVGSALLANQIHLGWITSFIGDPLLQIDNAN
;
A
#
# COMPACT_ATOMS: atom_id res chain seq x y z
N MET A 1 70.34 -26.88 0.45
CA MET A 1 68.89 -26.94 0.66
C MET A 1 68.37 -25.54 1.00
N PRO A 2 67.49 -24.96 0.17
CA PRO A 2 66.52 -23.97 0.63
C PRO A 2 65.09 -24.49 0.40
N THR A 3 64.27 -24.49 1.45
CA THR A 3 62.87 -24.93 1.39
C THR A 3 62.00 -23.89 0.70
N ARG A 4 61.47 -24.21 -0.48
CA ARG A 4 60.41 -23.42 -1.12
C ARG A 4 59.07 -23.68 -0.42
N THR A 5 58.53 -22.68 0.27
CA THR A 5 57.14 -22.67 0.71
C THR A 5 56.22 -22.44 -0.48
N LEU A 6 55.31 -23.39 -0.78
CA LEU A 6 54.15 -23.11 -1.63
C LEU A 6 53.25 -22.10 -0.91
N PRO A 7 52.67 -21.11 -1.61
CA PRO A 7 51.53 -20.38 -1.08
C PRO A 7 50.30 -21.30 -1.14
N THR A 8 49.73 -21.62 0.03
CA THR A 8 48.44 -22.30 0.11
C THR A 8 47.39 -21.40 -0.52
N LEU A 9 46.88 -21.79 -1.70
CA LEU A 9 45.76 -21.12 -2.34
C LEU A 9 44.51 -21.38 -1.50
N LEU A 10 44.23 -20.49 -0.54
CA LEU A 10 43.02 -20.55 0.26
C LEU A 10 41.84 -20.20 -0.66
N LEU A 11 41.24 -21.24 -1.25
CA LEU A 11 40.03 -21.10 -2.05
C LEU A 11 38.91 -20.68 -1.10
N LEU A 12 38.70 -19.36 -1.00
CA LEU A 12 37.49 -18.77 -0.44
C LEU A 12 36.31 -19.15 -1.34
N LEU A 13 35.80 -20.37 -1.11
CA LEU A 13 34.43 -20.72 -1.38
C LEU A 13 33.56 -19.77 -0.54
N LEU A 14 33.28 -18.61 -1.12
CA LEU A 14 32.06 -17.87 -0.86
C LEU A 14 30.91 -18.80 -1.25
N ILE A 15 30.55 -19.68 -0.31
CA ILE A 15 29.21 -20.24 -0.26
C ILE A 15 28.33 -19.02 -0.05
N ALA A 16 27.83 -18.47 -1.15
CA ALA A 16 26.69 -17.60 -1.12
C ALA A 16 25.56 -18.46 -0.56
N PHE A 17 25.30 -18.34 0.74
CA PHE A 17 24.09 -18.88 1.32
C PHE A 17 22.94 -18.31 0.49
N PRO A 18 22.11 -19.15 -0.16
CA PRO A 18 20.86 -18.65 -0.70
C PRO A 18 20.12 -17.96 0.45
N ALA A 19 19.49 -16.82 0.19
CA ALA A 19 18.63 -16.19 1.18
C ALA A 19 17.63 -17.26 1.63
N GLY A 20 17.71 -17.65 2.91
CA GLY A 20 17.08 -18.86 3.41
C GLY A 20 15.61 -18.89 3.02
N ALA A 21 15.21 -19.92 2.29
CA ALA A 21 13.84 -20.05 1.82
C ALA A 21 12.88 -20.07 3.03
N VAL A 22 11.72 -19.43 2.87
CA VAL A 22 10.73 -19.33 3.94
C VAL A 22 10.29 -20.73 4.34
N THR A 23 10.36 -21.03 5.64
CA THR A 23 9.95 -22.33 6.18
C THR A 23 8.49 -22.28 6.67
N PRO A 24 7.76 -23.39 6.72
CA PRO A 24 6.33 -23.38 7.07
C PRO A 24 6.02 -22.73 8.42
N SER A 25 6.84 -22.95 9.46
CA SER A 25 6.61 -22.37 10.79
C SER A 25 6.86 -20.87 10.88
N GLN A 26 7.43 -20.24 9.84
CA GLN A 26 7.54 -18.78 9.75
C GLN A 26 6.24 -18.11 9.25
N VAL A 27 5.18 -18.90 9.00
CA VAL A 27 3.88 -18.45 8.51
C VAL A 27 2.79 -18.60 9.57
N LEU A 28 2.03 -17.54 9.79
CA LEU A 28 0.77 -17.53 10.54
C LEU A 28 -0.40 -17.37 9.58
N VAL A 29 -1.35 -18.29 9.61
CA VAL A 29 -2.61 -18.25 8.84
C VAL A 29 -3.73 -17.73 9.72
N LEU A 30 -4.38 -16.65 9.30
CA LEU A 30 -5.54 -16.07 9.96
C LEU A 30 -6.81 -16.50 9.20
N TYR A 31 -7.84 -16.93 9.94
CA TYR A 31 -9.17 -17.21 9.39
C TYR A 31 -10.27 -16.57 10.23
N ASN A 32 -11.46 -16.42 9.65
CA ASN A 32 -12.64 -15.89 10.34
C ASN A 32 -13.42 -17.02 11.00
N ALA A 33 -13.29 -17.19 12.31
CA ALA A 33 -13.98 -18.21 13.10
C ALA A 33 -15.50 -17.98 13.22
N ASP A 34 -15.97 -16.77 12.90
CA ASP A 34 -17.39 -16.39 12.84
C ASP A 34 -18.04 -16.56 11.46
N TRP A 35 -17.28 -17.07 10.49
CA TRP A 35 -17.77 -17.36 9.15
C TRP A 35 -18.88 -18.42 9.18
N ARG A 36 -19.90 -18.24 8.34
CA ARG A 36 -21.13 -19.05 8.35
C ARG A 36 -21.53 -19.62 7.00
N GLU A 37 -20.91 -19.14 5.93
CA GLU A 37 -21.18 -19.67 4.59
C GLU A 37 -20.44 -21.01 4.41
N ASP A 38 -21.04 -21.84 3.57
CA ASP A 38 -20.66 -23.24 3.31
C ASP A 38 -20.90 -23.47 1.81
N HIS A 39 -19.83 -23.66 1.05
CA HIS A 39 -19.91 -23.82 -0.39
C HIS A 39 -20.13 -25.30 -0.76
N PRO A 40 -20.99 -25.67 -1.72
CA PRO A 40 -21.32 -27.08 -2.01
C PRO A 40 -20.16 -27.99 -2.52
N LEU A 41 -18.94 -27.46 -2.63
CA LEU A 41 -17.71 -28.16 -3.03
C LEU A 41 -16.60 -28.12 -1.95
N THR A 42 -16.88 -27.54 -0.78
CA THR A 42 -16.05 -27.60 0.43
C THR A 42 -16.61 -28.65 1.40
N GLU A 43 -15.87 -28.96 2.45
CA GLU A 43 -16.35 -29.82 3.53
C GLU A 43 -17.41 -29.08 4.35
N PRO A 44 -18.51 -29.75 4.78
CA PRO A 44 -19.60 -29.07 5.48
C PRO A 44 -19.14 -28.37 6.77
N GLY A 45 -19.33 -27.06 6.80
CA GLY A 45 -19.06 -26.19 7.94
C GLY A 45 -17.88 -25.22 7.76
N GLN A 46 -18.21 -23.93 7.70
CA GLN A 46 -17.33 -22.79 7.98
C GLN A 46 -16.10 -22.69 7.05
N ASP A 47 -16.36 -22.49 5.74
CA ASP A 47 -15.37 -22.44 4.65
C ASP A 47 -14.02 -21.78 5.02
N SER A 48 -14.04 -20.60 5.64
CA SER A 48 -12.85 -19.82 6.02
C SER A 48 -11.79 -20.64 6.77
N ARG A 49 -12.24 -21.54 7.65
CA ARG A 49 -11.39 -22.47 8.40
C ARG A 49 -10.93 -23.65 7.56
N GLU A 50 -11.78 -24.23 6.72
CA GLU A 50 -11.36 -25.34 5.86
C GLU A 50 -10.22 -24.90 4.93
N ILE A 51 -10.31 -23.70 4.36
CA ILE A 51 -9.23 -23.13 3.52
C ILE A 51 -7.94 -22.93 4.33
N ALA A 52 -8.02 -22.47 5.57
CA ALA A 52 -6.85 -22.30 6.43
C ALA A 52 -6.23 -23.65 6.88
N GLU A 53 -7.05 -24.62 7.29
CA GLU A 53 -6.60 -25.98 7.64
C GLU A 53 -6.05 -26.73 6.42
N HIS A 54 -6.59 -26.48 5.22
CA HIS A 54 -6.05 -26.98 3.96
C HIS A 54 -4.69 -26.36 3.64
N TYR A 55 -4.52 -25.03 3.80
CA TYR A 55 -3.22 -24.38 3.66
C TYR A 55 -2.17 -25.02 4.60
N VAL A 56 -2.51 -25.16 5.89
CA VAL A 56 -1.63 -25.80 6.88
C VAL A 56 -1.28 -27.23 6.47
N ARG A 57 -2.26 -28.02 5.99
CA ARG A 57 -2.06 -29.40 5.56
C ARG A 57 -1.14 -29.51 4.35
N MET A 58 -1.33 -28.68 3.33
CA MET A 58 -0.55 -28.74 2.09
C MET A 58 0.88 -28.24 2.26
N HIS A 59 1.12 -27.37 3.24
CA HIS A 59 2.43 -26.81 3.59
C HIS A 59 3.05 -27.40 4.86
N THR A 60 2.52 -28.51 5.38
CA THR A 60 3.22 -29.28 6.42
C THR A 60 4.35 -30.03 5.74
N ASP A 61 5.60 -29.77 6.15
CA ASP A 61 6.76 -30.52 5.69
C ASP A 61 6.62 -31.99 6.15
N PRO A 62 6.58 -32.97 5.21
CA PRO A 62 6.44 -34.37 5.55
C PRO A 62 7.65 -34.96 6.28
N GLU A 63 8.84 -34.34 6.20
CA GLU A 63 10.05 -34.85 6.85
C GLU A 63 10.21 -34.33 8.29
N SER A 64 10.14 -33.02 8.51
CA SER A 64 10.28 -32.43 9.85
C SER A 64 8.98 -32.36 10.65
N GLY A 65 7.83 -32.41 9.99
CA GLY A 65 6.53 -32.08 10.60
C GLY A 65 6.33 -30.58 10.86
N GLU A 66 7.24 -29.72 10.41
CA GLU A 66 7.11 -28.28 10.48
C GLU A 66 5.90 -27.82 9.65
N LYS A 67 5.07 -26.94 10.21
CA LYS A 67 3.82 -26.49 9.58
C LYS A 67 3.50 -25.03 9.92
N PRO A 68 2.66 -24.35 9.13
CA PRO A 68 2.17 -23.03 9.47
C PRO A 68 1.36 -23.03 10.77
N TYR A 69 1.47 -21.94 11.52
CA TYR A 69 0.59 -21.65 12.65
C TYR A 69 -0.77 -21.19 12.13
N ILE A 70 -1.83 -21.41 12.91
CA ILE A 70 -3.21 -21.07 12.52
C ILE A 70 -3.95 -20.42 13.68
N LEU A 71 -4.65 -19.31 13.41
CA LEU A 71 -5.42 -18.55 14.39
C LEU A 71 -6.79 -18.19 13.82
N GLY A 72 -7.84 -18.55 14.54
CA GLY A 72 -9.21 -18.10 14.27
C GLY A 72 -9.48 -16.76 14.95
N LEU A 73 -9.89 -15.77 14.17
CA LEU A 73 -10.36 -14.48 14.66
C LEU A 73 -11.87 -14.51 14.84
N SER A 74 -12.37 -13.94 15.93
CA SER A 74 -13.80 -13.84 16.26
C SER A 74 -14.09 -12.46 16.85
N CYS A 75 -15.29 -11.94 16.62
CA CYS A 75 -15.71 -10.66 17.14
C CYS A 75 -15.92 -10.71 18.65
N ASN A 76 -15.10 -9.94 19.39
CA ASN A 76 -15.21 -9.83 20.85
C ASN A 76 -16.46 -9.03 21.29
N HIS A 77 -17.12 -8.38 20.34
CA HIS A 77 -18.38 -7.67 20.46
C HIS A 77 -19.58 -8.61 20.56
N GLY A 78 -19.67 -9.30 21.71
CA GLY A 78 -20.51 -10.47 21.92
C GLY A 78 -21.98 -10.34 21.48
N ILE A 79 -22.53 -11.50 21.10
CA ILE A 79 -23.92 -11.75 20.67
C ILE A 79 -24.91 -10.95 21.55
N LYS A 80 -25.41 -9.82 21.03
CA LYS A 80 -26.65 -9.26 21.56
C LYS A 80 -27.76 -10.16 21.04
N VAL A 81 -28.74 -10.46 21.91
CA VAL A 81 -29.77 -11.49 21.70
C VAL A 81 -30.64 -11.28 20.45
N LEU A 82 -30.53 -10.12 19.78
CA LEU A 82 -31.22 -9.77 18.53
C LEU A 82 -30.28 -9.17 17.46
N ASP A 83 -28.98 -9.04 17.72
CA ASP A 83 -28.02 -8.36 16.84
C ASP A 83 -26.61 -8.97 17.03
N GLU A 84 -26.27 -9.94 16.18
CA GLU A 84 -24.92 -10.51 16.11
C GLU A 84 -24.04 -9.63 15.22
N ALA A 85 -23.37 -8.64 15.81
CA ALA A 85 -22.43 -7.76 15.11
C ALA A 85 -21.14 -8.52 14.71
N ARG A 86 -21.22 -9.33 13.66
CA ARG A 86 -20.12 -10.12 13.08
C ARG A 86 -19.28 -9.27 12.12
N HIS A 87 -18.59 -8.25 12.63
CA HIS A 87 -17.80 -7.31 11.83
C HIS A 87 -16.79 -7.99 10.88
N LEU A 88 -16.25 -9.16 11.26
CA LEU A 88 -15.29 -9.93 10.46
C LEU A 88 -15.91 -10.58 9.20
N ASN A 89 -17.24 -10.72 9.12
CA ASN A 89 -17.90 -11.30 7.94
C ASN A 89 -18.09 -10.26 6.81
N GLU A 90 -17.86 -8.98 7.08
CA GLU A 90 -18.04 -7.90 6.11
C GLU A 90 -16.83 -7.75 5.17
N SER A 91 -17.07 -7.36 3.92
CA SER A 91 -15.99 -7.09 2.94
C SER A 91 -15.08 -5.91 3.33
N HIS A 92 -15.61 -4.97 4.12
CA HIS A 92 -14.88 -3.89 4.77
C HIS A 92 -15.18 -3.98 6.26
N LEU A 93 -14.16 -4.05 7.11
CA LEU A 93 -14.35 -4.08 8.56
C LEU A 93 -14.99 -2.75 9.02
N PRO A 94 -16.27 -2.76 9.45
CA PRO A 94 -16.96 -1.52 9.83
C PRO A 94 -16.39 -0.97 11.13
N GLU A 95 -16.43 0.35 11.28
CA GLU A 95 -15.90 1.06 12.45
C GLU A 95 -16.96 2.01 13.04
N LYS A 96 -16.86 2.28 14.35
CA LYS A 96 -17.86 3.11 15.07
C LYS A 96 -17.64 4.61 14.93
N SER A 97 -16.40 5.05 14.71
CA SER A 97 -16.02 6.46 14.54
C SER A 97 -15.29 6.68 13.21
N ASN A 98 -15.30 7.93 12.76
CA ASN A 98 -14.65 8.41 11.54
C ASN A 98 -14.29 9.90 11.61
N ASP A 99 -14.17 10.45 12.83
CA ASP A 99 -13.90 11.87 13.03
C ASP A 99 -12.41 12.22 12.88
N ASN A 100 -11.51 11.24 13.06
CA ASN A 100 -10.06 11.41 13.08
C ASN A 100 -9.35 11.02 11.77
N THR A 101 -10.06 11.03 10.64
CA THR A 101 -9.53 10.68 9.31
C THR A 101 -8.33 11.54 8.88
N ALA A 102 -8.11 12.68 9.55
CA ALA A 102 -6.98 13.59 9.37
C ALA A 102 -5.78 13.33 10.32
N GLY A 103 -5.99 12.55 11.40
CA GLY A 103 -5.01 12.28 12.46
C GLY A 103 -4.64 13.52 13.27
N VAL A 104 -5.49 14.54 13.21
CA VAL A 104 -5.31 15.84 13.87
C VAL A 104 -6.64 16.29 14.43
N GLU A 105 -6.57 17.04 15.52
CA GLU A 105 -7.73 17.70 16.10
C GLU A 105 -7.45 19.18 16.33
N LEU A 106 -8.51 19.97 16.30
CA LEU A 106 -8.48 21.38 16.67
C LEU A 106 -8.57 21.52 18.21
N THR A 107 -7.52 22.10 18.81
CA THR A 107 -7.34 22.21 20.28
C THR A 107 -8.00 23.44 20.90
N LYS A 108 -8.27 24.48 20.10
CA LYS A 108 -8.90 25.73 20.52
C LYS A 108 -9.91 26.17 19.49
N ARG A 109 -10.90 26.97 19.89
CA ARG A 109 -11.83 27.64 18.97
C ARG A 109 -12.59 26.65 18.04
N ARG A 110 -12.95 25.45 18.52
CA ARG A 110 -13.76 24.48 17.72
C ARG A 110 -15.03 25.12 17.13
N TRP A 111 -15.68 26.03 17.87
CA TRP A 111 -16.84 26.82 17.42
C TRP A 111 -16.58 27.83 16.29
N LEU A 112 -15.32 28.09 15.91
CA LEU A 112 -14.95 28.97 14.78
C LEU A 112 -14.79 28.22 13.45
N VAL A 113 -14.91 26.90 13.52
CA VAL A 113 -15.08 25.98 12.41
C VAL A 113 -16.55 25.56 12.48
N SER A 114 -17.28 25.58 11.37
CA SER A 114 -18.68 25.10 11.36
C SER A 114 -18.71 23.61 11.72
N ASP A 115 -19.78 23.12 12.35
CA ASP A 115 -19.93 21.69 12.66
C ASP A 115 -19.79 20.79 11.39
N ASP A 116 -20.14 21.33 10.21
CA ASP A 116 -19.97 20.68 8.89
C ASP A 116 -18.52 20.69 8.36
N ALA A 117 -17.63 21.53 8.90
CA ALA A 117 -16.25 21.65 8.45
C ALA A 117 -15.37 20.68 9.25
N ALA A 118 -15.57 19.40 8.97
CA ALA A 118 -14.88 18.28 9.60
C ALA A 118 -13.35 18.46 9.69
N ASP A 119 -12.71 17.82 10.68
CA ASP A 119 -11.28 17.91 11.00
C ASP A 119 -10.34 17.54 9.81
N HIS A 120 -10.87 16.98 8.72
CA HIS A 120 -10.17 16.80 7.44
C HIS A 120 -10.12 18.03 6.52
N ALA A 121 -10.72 19.18 6.85
CA ALA A 121 -10.76 20.39 6.01
C ALA A 121 -9.96 21.60 6.56
N LEU A 122 -9.13 21.39 7.58
CA LEU A 122 -8.36 22.43 8.29
C LEU A 122 -7.20 22.98 7.43
N ARG A 123 -7.34 24.15 6.78
CA ARG A 123 -6.26 24.75 5.96
C ARG A 123 -5.20 25.45 6.81
N ASP A 124 -3.93 25.32 6.42
CA ASP A 124 -2.78 25.96 7.08
C ASP A 124 -2.59 27.42 6.62
N SER A 125 -2.69 28.37 7.56
CA SER A 125 -2.56 29.82 7.26
C SER A 125 -1.19 30.22 6.72
N ARG A 126 -0.16 29.37 6.84
CA ARG A 126 1.17 29.60 6.27
C ARG A 126 1.25 29.36 4.76
N LEU A 127 0.25 28.70 4.18
CA LEU A 127 0.22 28.27 2.78
C LEU A 127 -1.10 28.70 2.10
N VAL A 128 -1.40 29.99 2.15
CA VAL A 128 -2.48 30.57 1.35
C VAL A 128 -2.02 30.61 -0.11
N GLU A 129 -2.77 29.94 -1.00
CA GLU A 129 -2.63 30.08 -2.45
C GLU A 129 -4.02 30.31 -3.06
N PHE A 130 -4.18 31.36 -3.84
CA PHE A 130 -5.37 31.68 -4.62
C PHE A 130 -5.02 31.66 -6.11
N THR A 131 -5.81 30.97 -6.93
CA THR A 131 -5.70 30.89 -8.38
C THR A 131 -6.97 31.44 -9.03
N LEU A 132 -6.84 32.37 -9.96
CA LEU A 132 -7.99 32.96 -10.65
C LEU A 132 -8.61 31.92 -11.61
N PRO A 133 -9.91 31.55 -11.47
CA PRO A 133 -10.49 30.44 -12.23
C PRO A 133 -10.44 30.65 -13.75
N GLY A 134 -9.94 29.66 -14.48
CA GLY A 134 -9.85 29.72 -15.95
C GLY A 134 -8.70 30.58 -16.50
N GLY A 135 -7.82 31.12 -15.63
CA GLY A 135 -6.73 32.02 -16.03
C GLY A 135 -7.19 33.47 -16.20
N PRO A 136 -6.29 34.41 -16.55
CA PRO A 136 -6.57 35.84 -16.50
C PRO A 136 -7.47 36.38 -17.62
N GLU A 137 -7.68 35.64 -18.70
CA GLU A 137 -8.33 36.14 -19.93
C GLU A 137 -9.82 36.44 -19.77
N GLY A 138 -10.50 35.79 -18.82
CA GLY A 138 -11.93 35.98 -18.54
C GLY A 138 -12.26 37.09 -17.53
N TRP A 139 -11.26 37.82 -17.01
CA TRP A 139 -11.42 38.67 -15.81
C TRP A 139 -10.90 40.08 -15.99
N ASN A 140 -11.65 41.06 -15.46
CA ASN A 140 -11.18 42.42 -15.31
C ASN A 140 -10.23 42.54 -14.10
N ARG A 141 -8.94 42.27 -14.34
CA ARG A 141 -7.89 42.24 -13.31
C ARG A 141 -7.76 43.52 -12.49
N GLU A 142 -8.15 44.68 -13.03
CA GLU A 142 -8.13 45.97 -12.32
C GLU A 142 -9.19 46.06 -11.21
N THR A 143 -10.12 45.11 -11.13
CA THR A 143 -11.14 45.02 -10.07
C THR A 143 -10.77 44.04 -8.97
N LEU A 144 -9.69 43.26 -9.15
CA LEU A 144 -9.33 42.17 -8.26
C LEU A 144 -8.96 42.69 -6.86
N GLN A 145 -9.63 42.15 -5.84
CA GLN A 145 -9.35 42.35 -4.43
C GLN A 145 -8.96 41.02 -3.77
N LEU A 146 -8.03 41.06 -2.83
CA LEU A 146 -7.70 39.94 -1.93
C LEU A 146 -7.44 40.51 -0.54
N GLU A 147 -8.13 39.98 0.46
CA GLU A 147 -8.15 40.48 1.84
C GLU A 147 -7.96 39.35 2.84
N ILE A 148 -7.22 39.61 3.94
CA ILE A 148 -7.16 38.74 5.13
C ILE A 148 -8.09 39.33 6.18
N ASP A 149 -9.04 38.53 6.63
CA ASP A 149 -9.96 38.86 7.73
C ASP A 149 -9.58 38.01 8.96
N PRO A 150 -8.80 38.55 9.91
CA PRO A 150 -8.40 37.80 11.11
C PRO A 150 -9.61 37.52 12.02
N ASP A 151 -9.56 36.45 12.82
CA ASP A 151 -10.55 36.22 13.89
C ASP A 151 -10.60 37.39 14.88
N ASP A 152 -9.44 37.98 15.17
CA ASP A 152 -9.25 39.09 16.10
C ASP A 152 -8.41 40.18 15.43
N GLY A 153 -9.03 41.30 15.02
CA GLY A 153 -8.32 42.44 14.44
C GLY A 153 -9.11 43.16 13.33
N GLU A 154 -8.40 43.96 12.54
CA GLU A 154 -8.93 44.64 11.37
C GLU A 154 -8.59 43.86 10.08
N THR A 155 -9.45 43.94 9.07
CA THR A 155 -9.24 43.31 7.76
C THR A 155 -8.04 43.96 7.04
N ILE A 156 -7.11 43.14 6.54
CA ILE A 156 -5.87 43.58 5.89
C ILE A 156 -5.96 43.37 4.37
N PRO A 157 -5.90 44.43 3.55
CA PRO A 157 -5.89 44.29 2.10
C PRO A 157 -4.51 43.83 1.61
N ILE A 158 -4.49 42.75 0.82
CA ILE A 158 -3.29 42.13 0.23
C ILE A 158 -3.16 42.48 -1.25
N VAL A 159 -4.29 42.53 -1.95
CA VAL A 159 -4.42 43.06 -3.30
C VAL A 159 -5.56 44.06 -3.32
N ALA A 160 -5.32 45.23 -3.88
CA ALA A 160 -6.38 46.14 -4.27
C ALA A 160 -6.24 46.55 -5.73
N ASN A 161 -7.34 46.49 -6.47
CA ASN A 161 -7.43 46.86 -7.88
C ASN A 161 -6.37 46.14 -8.76
N GLY A 162 -6.11 44.86 -8.48
CA GLY A 162 -5.10 44.06 -9.16
C GLY A 162 -3.64 44.33 -8.77
N LEU A 163 -3.37 45.30 -7.90
CA LEU A 163 -2.03 45.63 -7.39
C LEU A 163 -1.76 44.91 -6.05
N ILE A 164 -0.63 44.22 -5.96
CA ILE A 164 -0.15 43.62 -4.71
C ILE A 164 0.34 44.73 -3.79
N LEU A 165 -0.24 44.83 -2.58
CA LEU A 165 0.05 45.91 -1.63
C LEU A 165 1.18 45.56 -0.64
N ALA A 166 1.48 44.27 -0.46
CA ALA A 166 2.48 43.77 0.48
C ALA A 166 3.70 43.18 -0.26
N GLU A 167 4.53 44.06 -0.80
CA GLU A 167 5.73 43.70 -1.57
C GLU A 167 6.72 42.88 -0.72
N GLY A 168 7.35 41.86 -1.32
CA GLY A 168 8.29 40.96 -0.65
C GLY A 168 7.67 39.93 0.30
N GLN A 169 6.42 40.11 0.73
CA GLN A 169 5.68 39.16 1.58
C GLN A 169 4.67 38.30 0.80
N VAL A 170 4.35 38.72 -0.42
CA VAL A 170 3.39 38.06 -1.32
C VAL A 170 4.10 37.72 -2.63
N ALA A 171 3.97 36.48 -3.08
CA ALA A 171 4.44 36.04 -4.38
C ALA A 171 3.26 35.89 -5.34
N GLY A 172 3.27 36.65 -6.44
CA GLY A 172 2.29 36.52 -7.51
C GLY A 172 2.94 36.12 -8.84
N ASN A 173 2.22 35.42 -9.70
CA ASN A 173 2.57 35.31 -11.12
C ASN A 173 1.47 35.97 -11.99
N SER A 174 1.87 36.53 -13.13
CA SER A 174 0.98 37.18 -14.09
C SER A 174 0.71 36.34 -15.34
N GLY A 175 1.10 35.06 -15.31
CA GLY A 175 1.00 34.12 -16.43
C GLY A 175 -0.40 33.49 -16.59
N LYS A 176 -0.45 32.39 -17.36
CA LYS A 176 -1.69 31.70 -17.73
C LYS A 176 -2.51 31.24 -16.51
N ASP A 177 -1.85 30.66 -15.52
CA ASP A 177 -2.47 30.35 -14.23
C ASP A 177 -2.10 31.51 -13.28
N TRP A 178 -2.90 32.57 -13.30
CA TRP A 178 -2.69 33.73 -12.42
C TRP A 178 -2.93 33.30 -10.98
N THR A 179 -1.89 33.39 -10.15
CA THR A 179 -1.87 32.92 -8.77
C THR A 179 -1.26 33.96 -7.83
N ILE A 180 -1.73 33.95 -6.59
CA ILE A 180 -1.09 34.58 -5.45
C ILE A 180 -0.81 33.55 -4.39
N ARG A 181 0.36 33.67 -3.75
CA ARG A 181 0.82 32.89 -2.61
C ARG A 181 1.29 33.83 -1.50
N LEU A 182 0.91 33.55 -0.27
CA LEU A 182 1.44 34.23 0.91
C LEU A 182 1.46 33.32 2.14
N ASN A 183 2.31 33.68 3.09
CA ASN A 183 2.23 33.21 4.47
C ASN A 183 1.42 34.25 5.26
N ALA A 184 0.19 33.90 5.68
CA ALA A 184 -0.65 34.83 6.41
C ALA A 184 -0.12 35.13 7.83
N GLN A 185 0.73 34.26 8.40
CA GLN A 185 1.41 34.51 9.67
C GLN A 185 2.41 35.67 9.63
N SER A 186 2.78 36.15 8.44
CA SER A 186 3.54 37.39 8.26
C SER A 186 2.72 38.65 8.55
N PHE A 187 1.39 38.53 8.64
CA PHE A 187 0.44 39.64 8.81
C PHE A 187 -0.33 39.54 10.14
N VAL A 188 -0.88 38.36 10.45
CA VAL A 188 -1.72 38.11 11.64
C VAL A 188 -1.37 36.79 12.28
N ARG A 189 -1.62 36.61 13.58
CA ARG A 189 -1.52 35.30 14.26
C ARG A 189 -2.91 34.71 14.49
N GLY A 190 -3.04 33.39 14.55
CA GLY A 190 -4.32 32.72 14.79
C GLY A 190 -5.10 32.40 13.50
N GLY A 191 -6.39 32.06 13.70
CA GLY A 191 -7.33 31.77 12.62
C GLY A 191 -7.78 33.02 11.85
N LEU A 192 -8.14 32.81 10.58
CA LEU A 192 -8.52 33.89 9.66
C LEU A 192 -9.38 33.37 8.50
N VAL A 193 -10.04 34.28 7.79
CA VAL A 193 -10.69 34.03 6.50
C VAL A 193 -9.97 34.85 5.44
N VAL A 194 -9.52 34.21 4.36
CA VAL A 194 -9.06 34.95 3.17
C VAL A 194 -10.25 35.12 2.25
N LYS A 195 -10.50 36.37 1.80
CA LYS A 195 -11.58 36.74 0.88
C LYS A 195 -10.97 37.24 -0.41
N ALA A 196 -11.51 36.83 -1.55
CA ALA A 196 -11.12 37.28 -2.87
C ALA A 196 -12.35 37.71 -3.67
N SER A 197 -12.24 38.75 -4.49
CA SER A 197 -13.30 39.11 -5.43
C SER A 197 -12.76 39.73 -6.70
N CYS A 198 -13.38 39.41 -7.85
CA CYS A 198 -13.01 39.95 -9.15
C CYS A 198 -14.27 40.08 -10.03
N GLU A 199 -14.31 41.07 -10.90
CA GLU A 199 -15.31 41.15 -11.97
C GLU A 199 -14.83 40.37 -13.20
N ASP A 200 -15.74 39.62 -13.82
CA ASP A 200 -15.48 39.05 -15.14
C ASP A 200 -15.52 40.15 -16.23
N VAL A 201 -15.16 39.81 -17.46
CA VAL A 201 -15.22 40.74 -18.61
C VAL A 201 -16.64 41.20 -18.98
N GLU A 202 -17.68 40.59 -18.40
CA GLU A 202 -19.08 41.02 -18.54
C GLU A 202 -19.50 42.01 -17.43
N GLY A 203 -18.60 42.33 -16.49
CA GLY A 203 -18.84 43.25 -15.37
C GLY A 203 -19.58 42.61 -14.18
N LYS A 204 -19.70 41.28 -14.13
CA LYS A 204 -20.30 40.58 -13.01
C LYS A 204 -19.23 40.27 -11.97
N ARG A 205 -19.45 40.72 -10.73
CA ARG A 205 -18.58 40.44 -9.59
C ARG A 205 -18.77 39.03 -9.05
N HIS A 206 -17.67 38.29 -8.94
CA HIS A 206 -17.58 36.99 -8.26
C HIS A 206 -16.82 37.16 -6.95
N ASN A 207 -17.20 36.40 -5.93
CA ASN A 207 -16.59 36.43 -4.60
C ASN A 207 -16.26 35.01 -4.15
N TRP A 208 -15.12 34.84 -3.50
CA TRP A 208 -14.66 33.57 -2.95
C TRP A 208 -14.11 33.80 -1.55
N SER A 209 -14.21 32.80 -0.69
CA SER A 209 -13.53 32.83 0.61
C SER A 209 -13.05 31.45 1.03
N ALA A 210 -12.05 31.40 1.90
CA ALA A 210 -11.59 30.18 2.54
C ALA A 210 -11.13 30.49 3.98
N ARG A 211 -11.55 29.65 4.92
CA ARG A 211 -11.05 29.63 6.31
C ARG A 211 -9.67 28.98 6.34
N TYR A 212 -8.76 29.58 7.10
CA TYR A 212 -7.43 29.08 7.44
C TYR A 212 -7.22 29.14 8.95
N LEU A 213 -6.36 28.25 9.46
CA LEU A 213 -6.08 28.08 10.88
C LEU A 213 -4.57 28.18 11.14
N ASP A 214 -4.22 28.59 12.36
CA ASP A 214 -2.85 28.52 12.83
C ASP A 214 -2.50 27.07 13.19
N ILE A 215 -1.33 26.60 12.74
CA ILE A 215 -0.83 25.28 13.14
C ILE A 215 -0.68 25.16 14.67
N ALA A 216 -0.48 26.27 15.40
CA ALA A 216 -0.41 26.28 16.86
C ALA A 216 -1.73 25.93 17.57
N ASP A 217 -2.86 25.94 16.85
CA ASP A 217 -4.16 25.51 17.37
C ASP A 217 -4.49 24.06 17.00
N VAL A 218 -3.70 23.39 16.16
CA VAL A 218 -3.92 22.00 15.70
C VAL A 218 -2.86 21.07 16.31
N ARG A 219 -3.29 19.95 16.89
CA ARG A 219 -2.38 18.90 17.38
C ARG A 219 -2.64 17.57 16.68
N TYR A 220 -1.66 16.68 16.70
CA TYR A 220 -1.85 15.28 16.34
C TYR A 220 -2.82 14.61 17.32
N SER A 221 -3.77 13.83 16.79
CA SER A 221 -4.71 13.04 17.59
C SER A 221 -4.73 11.59 17.13
N ARG A 222 -4.85 10.71 18.12
CA ARG A 222 -5.11 9.27 17.96
C ARG A 222 -6.60 8.93 18.00
N THR A 223 -7.44 9.83 18.48
CA THR A 223 -8.85 9.53 18.80
C THR A 223 -9.79 10.69 18.45
N GLY A 224 -9.36 11.52 17.51
CA GLY A 224 -10.07 12.69 17.01
C GLY A 224 -10.68 13.55 18.11
N SER A 225 -11.96 13.83 17.94
CA SER A 225 -12.74 14.77 18.73
C SER A 225 -13.70 14.07 19.72
N ASP A 226 -14.12 12.83 19.45
CA ASP A 226 -15.00 12.00 20.29
C ASP A 226 -14.28 11.14 21.35
N GLY A 227 -12.96 10.93 21.20
CA GLY A 227 -12.15 10.12 22.12
C GLY A 227 -12.10 8.63 21.80
N VAL A 228 -12.64 8.21 20.65
CA VAL A 228 -12.63 6.84 20.11
C VAL A 228 -11.62 6.75 18.95
N ARG A 229 -11.03 5.57 18.70
CA ARG A 229 -10.21 5.37 17.51
C ARG A 229 -11.09 5.08 16.29
N ASP A 230 -10.79 5.70 15.17
CA ASP A 230 -11.36 5.36 13.85
C ASP A 230 -11.09 3.90 13.43
N ASP A 231 -10.11 3.21 14.03
CA ASP A 231 -9.75 1.80 13.75
C ASP A 231 -9.89 0.88 14.99
N GLN A 232 -10.91 1.14 15.83
CA GLN A 232 -11.10 0.46 17.11
C GLN A 232 -11.49 -1.02 16.97
N HIS A 233 -12.39 -1.37 16.05
CA HIS A 233 -12.73 -2.77 15.80
C HIS A 233 -11.55 -3.54 15.19
N PHE A 234 -10.73 -2.91 14.34
CA PHE A 234 -9.47 -3.53 13.91
C PHE A 234 -8.56 -3.84 15.12
N LEU A 235 -8.53 -3.00 16.15
CA LEU A 235 -7.79 -3.37 17.36
C LEU A 235 -8.39 -4.57 18.08
N GLU A 236 -9.69 -4.51 18.36
CA GLU A 236 -10.37 -5.42 19.30
C GLU A 236 -10.62 -6.80 18.71
N ASP A 237 -11.03 -6.88 17.44
CA ASP A 237 -11.39 -8.13 16.76
C ASP A 237 -10.21 -8.74 15.97
N VAL A 238 -9.09 -8.00 15.79
CA VAL A 238 -7.92 -8.45 15.00
C VAL A 238 -6.58 -8.23 15.71
N ALA A 239 -6.17 -6.98 15.94
CA ALA A 239 -4.80 -6.66 16.34
C ALA A 239 -4.45 -7.22 17.73
N ILE A 240 -5.36 -7.13 18.69
CA ILE A 240 -5.18 -7.63 20.06
C ILE A 240 -5.15 -9.17 20.06
N PRO A 241 -6.11 -9.90 19.47
CA PRO A 241 -6.01 -11.37 19.32
C PRO A 241 -4.72 -11.84 18.65
N VAL A 242 -4.30 -11.22 17.54
CA VAL A 242 -3.07 -11.61 16.83
C VAL A 242 -1.83 -11.34 17.69
N LYS A 243 -1.76 -10.22 18.41
CA LYS A 243 -0.66 -9.97 19.35
C LYS A 243 -0.64 -10.96 20.50
N ALA A 244 -1.79 -11.22 21.13
CA ALA A 244 -1.88 -12.18 22.22
C ALA A 244 -1.35 -13.55 21.79
N PHE A 245 -1.78 -14.06 20.62
CA PHE A 245 -1.26 -15.33 20.06
C PHE A 245 0.25 -15.30 19.79
N LEU A 246 0.77 -14.22 19.22
CA LEU A 246 2.18 -14.07 18.85
C LEU A 246 3.12 -13.87 20.06
N GLU A 247 2.61 -13.36 21.17
CA GLU A 247 3.37 -13.07 22.40
C GLU A 247 3.15 -14.11 23.51
N ASP A 248 2.28 -15.08 23.29
CA ASP A 248 2.00 -16.19 24.22
C ASP A 248 3.24 -17.11 24.37
N PRO A 249 3.78 -17.27 25.58
CA PRO A 249 4.87 -18.22 25.85
C PRO A 249 4.50 -19.68 25.54
N ASP A 250 3.23 -20.08 25.63
CA ASP A 250 2.79 -21.45 25.36
C ASP A 250 2.83 -21.78 23.85
N ASN A 251 2.87 -20.75 22.99
CA ASN A 251 3.04 -20.89 21.54
C ASN A 251 4.51 -20.77 21.09
N ALA A 252 5.45 -20.52 22.00
CA ALA A 252 6.86 -20.28 21.67
C ALA A 252 7.56 -21.50 21.05
N LEU A 253 8.65 -21.26 20.33
CA LEU A 253 9.55 -22.32 19.88
C LEU A 253 10.20 -23.06 21.09
N PRO A 254 10.70 -24.30 20.91
CA PRO A 254 11.34 -25.07 21.98
C PRO A 254 12.57 -24.41 22.63
N ASP A 255 13.16 -23.39 22.01
CA ASP A 255 14.26 -22.59 22.55
C ASP A 255 13.79 -21.35 23.36
N GLY A 256 12.48 -21.13 23.46
CA GLY A 256 11.85 -19.97 24.11
C GLY A 256 11.63 -18.76 23.20
N THR A 257 11.92 -18.86 21.89
CA THR A 257 11.65 -17.77 20.95
C THR A 257 10.14 -17.60 20.73
N LEU A 258 9.60 -16.44 21.11
CA LEU A 258 8.19 -16.08 20.90
C LEU A 258 7.85 -16.01 19.40
N LEU A 259 6.61 -16.35 19.04
CA LEU A 259 6.17 -16.34 17.65
C LEU A 259 6.25 -14.96 17.00
N LYS A 260 6.08 -13.85 17.73
CA LYS A 260 6.28 -12.51 17.15
C LYS A 260 7.63 -12.37 16.46
N ASP A 261 8.66 -12.98 17.04
CA ASP A 261 10.05 -12.89 16.60
C ASP A 261 10.40 -13.88 15.50
N HIS A 262 9.71 -15.03 15.46
CA HIS A 262 9.90 -16.11 14.50
C HIS A 262 9.05 -15.95 13.23
N ILE A 263 7.76 -15.65 13.39
CA ILE A 263 6.82 -15.46 12.28
C ILE A 263 7.27 -14.29 11.41
N LEU A 264 7.34 -14.52 10.11
CA LEU A 264 7.67 -13.54 9.08
C LEU A 264 6.43 -13.15 8.27
N TYR A 265 5.47 -14.07 8.13
CA TYR A 265 4.32 -13.97 7.23
C TYR A 265 2.99 -14.09 7.96
N ILE A 266 2.03 -13.27 7.56
CA ILE A 266 0.63 -13.35 7.97
C ILE A 266 -0.24 -13.59 6.71
N VAL A 267 -0.66 -14.84 6.51
CA VAL A 267 -1.59 -15.23 5.45
C VAL A 267 -3.01 -14.93 5.91
N VAL A 268 -3.75 -14.13 5.16
CA VAL A 268 -5.18 -13.84 5.37
C VAL A 268 -5.97 -14.83 4.52
N SER A 269 -6.66 -15.77 5.17
CA SER A 269 -7.55 -16.74 4.51
C SER A 269 -8.83 -16.08 3.97
N TYR A 270 -9.51 -16.80 3.09
CA TYR A 270 -10.85 -16.50 2.61
C TYR A 270 -11.82 -16.24 3.79
N GLY A 271 -12.81 -15.35 3.60
CA GLY A 271 -13.82 -15.03 4.61
C GLY A 271 -13.42 -14.00 5.68
N LEU A 272 -12.18 -13.49 5.67
CA LEU A 272 -11.79 -12.30 6.45
C LEU A 272 -12.01 -11.00 5.65
N PRO A 273 -12.19 -9.83 6.32
CA PRO A 273 -12.41 -8.57 5.64
C PRO A 273 -11.29 -8.24 4.66
N ARG A 274 -11.65 -7.59 3.54
CA ARG A 274 -10.69 -7.21 2.51
C ARG A 274 -9.97 -5.91 2.87
N THR A 275 -10.62 -5.07 3.66
CA THR A 275 -10.15 -3.73 4.03
C THR A 275 -10.56 -3.37 5.44
N ALA A 276 -9.89 -2.39 6.04
CA ALA A 276 -10.20 -1.81 7.34
C ALA A 276 -9.95 -0.30 7.30
N VAL A 277 -10.28 0.42 8.37
CA VAL A 277 -9.84 1.81 8.51
C VAL A 277 -8.34 1.86 8.79
N ALA A 278 -7.66 2.83 8.17
CA ALA A 278 -6.24 3.02 8.32
C ALA A 278 -5.90 3.61 9.70
N ARG A 279 -4.66 3.39 10.18
CA ARG A 279 -4.19 4.04 11.40
C ARG A 279 -4.17 5.57 11.20
N TYR A 280 -4.46 6.29 12.28
CA TYR A 280 -4.82 7.71 12.34
C TYR A 280 -4.19 8.61 11.27
N GLY A 281 -5.05 9.36 10.57
CA GLY A 281 -4.61 10.37 9.61
C GLY A 281 -4.00 9.86 8.32
N ILE A 282 -3.91 8.54 8.10
CA ILE A 282 -3.74 7.97 6.76
C ILE A 282 -4.99 8.27 5.94
N SER A 283 -5.06 9.50 5.41
CA SER A 283 -6.01 9.87 4.36
C SER A 283 -5.51 9.31 3.02
N ARG A 284 -5.32 7.97 2.94
CA ARG A 284 -4.80 7.26 1.74
C ARG A 284 -5.58 6.05 1.14
N GLY A 285 -6.82 5.81 1.52
CA GLY A 285 -7.81 5.10 0.70
C GLY A 285 -8.39 5.87 -0.51
N VAL A 286 -7.66 5.87 -1.64
CA VAL A 286 -8.15 5.90 -3.04
C VAL A 286 -9.60 6.45 -3.29
N THR A 287 -9.69 7.72 -3.72
CA THR A 287 -10.94 8.32 -4.24
C THR A 287 -10.85 8.56 -5.75
N ASN A 288 -11.90 9.12 -6.38
CA ASN A 288 -11.85 9.52 -7.79
C ASN A 288 -11.05 10.82 -8.07
N LYS A 289 -10.35 11.37 -7.07
CA LYS A 289 -9.56 12.61 -7.18
C LYS A 289 -8.06 12.31 -7.09
N LEU A 290 -7.25 12.98 -7.90
CA LEU A 290 -5.79 12.88 -7.84
C LEU A 290 -5.28 13.43 -6.48
N ASN A 291 -4.41 12.69 -5.80
CA ASN A 291 -3.85 13.04 -4.48
C ASN A 291 -4.86 13.17 -3.33
N ASP A 292 -6.15 12.85 -3.52
CA ASP A 292 -7.13 12.69 -2.43
C ASP A 292 -7.61 11.24 -2.37
N HIS A 293 -7.58 10.70 -1.16
CA HIS A 293 -7.59 9.29 -0.90
C HIS A 293 -8.24 9.01 0.47
N GLY A 294 -9.42 9.54 0.80
CA GLY A 294 -10.31 8.91 1.82
C GLY A 294 -9.65 8.61 3.18
N TYR A 295 -9.78 7.36 3.69
CA TYR A 295 -9.16 6.85 4.94
C TYR A 295 -9.04 5.30 5.07
N ILE A 296 -9.36 4.53 4.03
CA ILE A 296 -9.45 3.06 4.09
C ILE A 296 -8.14 2.40 3.61
N ILE A 297 -7.74 1.29 4.23
CA ILE A 297 -6.54 0.50 3.92
C ILE A 297 -6.88 -0.97 3.58
N ASP A 298 -6.02 -1.65 2.82
CA ASP A 298 -6.00 -3.11 2.72
C ASP A 298 -5.81 -3.75 4.11
N PHE A 299 -6.59 -4.81 4.39
CA PHE A 299 -6.58 -5.48 5.69
C PHE A 299 -5.22 -6.13 5.99
N GLY A 300 -4.59 -6.72 4.98
CA GLY A 300 -3.25 -7.29 5.08
C GLY A 300 -2.18 -6.24 5.40
N GLN A 301 -2.20 -5.08 4.74
CA GLN A 301 -1.29 -3.97 5.03
C GLN A 301 -1.50 -3.41 6.45
N ARG A 302 -2.75 -3.35 6.95
CA ARG A 302 -3.02 -2.95 8.34
C ARG A 302 -2.43 -3.95 9.36
N LEU A 303 -2.35 -5.24 9.01
CA LEU A 303 -1.63 -6.29 9.75
C LEU A 303 -0.10 -6.20 9.61
N GLN A 304 0.44 -5.81 8.45
CA GLN A 304 1.90 -5.62 8.28
C GLN A 304 2.45 -4.58 9.28
N LEU A 305 1.64 -3.58 9.63
CA LEU A 305 1.96 -2.48 10.55
C LEU A 305 1.64 -2.80 12.04
N LEU A 306 1.40 -4.07 12.41
CA LEU A 306 0.94 -4.47 13.75
C LEU A 306 1.87 -4.00 14.90
N TYR A 307 3.19 -4.01 14.68
CA TYR A 307 4.21 -3.54 15.63
C TYR A 307 5.00 -2.33 15.12
N TYR A 308 4.61 -1.75 13.98
CA TYR A 308 5.32 -0.61 13.40
C TYR A 308 5.02 0.67 14.19
N ASP A 309 6.06 1.37 14.62
CA ASP A 309 5.94 2.66 15.29
C ASP A 309 6.01 3.79 14.27
N GLU A 310 4.85 4.10 13.70
CA GLU A 310 4.68 5.20 12.75
C GLU A 310 4.98 6.57 13.36
N GLU A 311 4.95 6.72 14.69
CA GLU A 311 5.21 8.00 15.36
C GLU A 311 6.72 8.21 15.55
N GLU A 312 7.49 7.17 15.87
CA GLU A 312 8.96 7.23 15.84
C GLU A 312 9.47 7.45 14.40
N VAL A 313 8.91 6.75 13.41
CA VAL A 313 9.43 6.80 12.03
C VAL A 313 9.00 8.06 11.26
N MET A 314 7.73 8.51 11.37
CA MET A 314 7.22 9.66 10.60
C MET A 314 7.15 10.97 11.41
N GLY A 315 7.27 10.87 12.74
CA GLY A 315 7.02 11.95 13.69
C GLY A 315 5.53 12.17 13.97
N ALA A 316 5.24 12.96 15.00
CA ALA A 316 3.88 13.33 15.42
C ALA A 316 3.53 14.82 15.21
N ALA A 317 4.38 15.61 14.55
CA ALA A 317 4.11 17.03 14.31
C ALA A 317 3.23 17.24 13.07
N PRO A 318 2.04 17.86 13.17
CA PRO A 318 1.16 18.09 12.01
C PRO A 318 1.87 18.82 10.85
N LYS A 319 1.51 18.45 9.61
CA LYS A 319 2.09 19.01 8.38
C LYS A 319 0.97 19.34 7.38
N PRO A 320 1.10 20.45 6.61
CA PRO A 320 0.16 20.75 5.55
C PRO A 320 0.46 19.93 4.30
N TYR A 321 -0.59 19.42 3.65
CA TYR A 321 -0.49 18.71 2.38
C TYR A 321 -1.49 19.25 1.36
N ARG A 322 -1.05 19.33 0.10
CA ARG A 322 -1.84 19.86 -1.02
C ARG A 322 -2.74 18.78 -1.62
N PHE A 323 -4.04 18.96 -1.54
CA PHE A 323 -5.05 18.11 -2.17
C PHE A 323 -5.56 18.72 -3.49
N ALA A 324 -6.21 17.91 -4.33
CA ALA A 324 -6.89 18.39 -5.53
C ALA A 324 -8.24 19.05 -5.18
N GLY A 325 -8.19 20.37 -4.97
CA GLY A 325 -9.37 21.18 -4.71
C GLY A 325 -10.23 21.46 -5.94
N LYS A 326 -11.48 21.88 -5.69
CA LYS A 326 -12.43 22.36 -6.72
C LYS A 326 -12.57 23.90 -6.76
N GLY A 327 -12.04 24.59 -5.75
CA GLY A 327 -12.13 26.05 -5.60
C GLY A 327 -10.87 26.77 -6.09
N PRO A 328 -10.90 28.12 -6.14
CA PRO A 328 -9.74 28.93 -6.48
C PRO A 328 -8.68 28.94 -5.38
N PHE A 329 -9.07 28.74 -4.12
CA PHE A 329 -8.12 28.55 -3.03
C PHE A 329 -7.57 27.13 -3.04
N ALA A 330 -6.24 26.99 -2.93
CA ALA A 330 -5.61 25.68 -2.88
C ALA A 330 -5.85 25.01 -1.52
N ASP A 331 -6.10 23.71 -1.57
CA ASP A 331 -6.42 22.89 -0.40
C ASP A 331 -5.14 22.35 0.25
N PHE A 332 -4.41 23.24 0.93
CA PHE A 332 -3.30 22.89 1.82
C PHE A 332 -3.83 22.54 3.22
N PHE A 333 -4.33 21.30 3.39
CA PHE A 333 -4.90 20.86 4.67
C PHE A 333 -3.86 20.28 5.62
N LEU A 334 -3.98 20.62 6.90
CA LEU A 334 -3.22 20.03 8.00
C LEU A 334 -3.61 18.56 8.20
N ARG A 335 -2.60 17.73 8.44
CA ARG A 335 -2.72 16.28 8.71
C ARG A 335 -1.61 15.81 9.64
N ALA A 336 -1.79 14.62 10.19
CA ALA A 336 -0.70 13.85 10.77
C ALA A 336 0.38 13.51 9.71
N PRO A 337 1.67 13.38 10.07
CA PRO A 337 2.72 12.89 9.16
C PRO A 337 2.42 11.53 8.53
N GLN A 338 1.65 10.70 9.23
CA GLN A 338 1.15 9.39 8.81
C GLN A 338 0.23 9.48 7.57
N ALA A 339 -0.25 10.68 7.20
CA ALA A 339 -0.94 10.93 5.94
C ALA A 339 -0.09 10.76 4.68
N TRP A 340 1.20 10.38 4.79
CA TRP A 340 2.06 10.03 3.65
C TRP A 340 2.37 8.54 3.61
N PRO A 341 2.62 7.96 2.40
CA PRO A 341 2.99 6.57 2.29
C PRO A 341 4.31 6.36 2.99
N LEU A 342 4.44 5.24 3.66
CA LEU A 342 5.71 4.73 4.11
C LEU A 342 6.51 4.31 2.86
N TYR A 343 7.36 5.21 2.36
CA TYR A 343 8.13 5.04 1.12
C TYR A 343 9.64 5.11 1.36
N GLY A 344 10.40 4.44 0.48
CA GLY A 344 11.86 4.44 0.51
C GLY A 344 12.46 3.62 1.66
N GLN A 345 13.79 3.58 1.69
CA GLN A 345 14.54 2.74 2.63
C GLN A 345 14.50 3.23 4.09
N GLU A 346 14.15 4.50 4.30
CA GLU A 346 13.94 5.06 5.64
C GLU A 346 12.68 4.48 6.28
N ALA A 347 11.57 4.35 5.53
CA ALA A 347 10.35 3.75 6.04
C ALA A 347 10.41 2.21 6.03
N ASN A 348 10.95 1.62 4.97
CA ASN A 348 11.17 0.17 4.89
C ASN A 348 12.62 -0.21 4.52
N PRO A 349 13.40 -0.80 5.45
CA PRO A 349 14.78 -1.21 5.19
C PRO A 349 14.94 -2.41 4.24
N PHE A 350 13.89 -3.20 3.99
CA PHE A 350 13.94 -4.35 3.08
C PHE A 350 13.67 -4.00 1.61
N LEU A 351 13.42 -2.71 1.29
CA LEU A 351 13.13 -2.27 -0.06
C LEU A 351 14.39 -2.31 -0.93
N HIS A 352 14.30 -2.90 -2.11
CA HIS A 352 15.37 -2.87 -3.10
C HIS A 352 15.82 -1.41 -3.42
N PRO A 353 17.12 -1.08 -3.24
CA PRO A 353 17.60 0.32 -3.22
C PRO A 353 17.32 1.10 -4.50
N GLN A 354 17.28 0.43 -5.66
CA GLN A 354 17.17 1.10 -6.96
C GLN A 354 15.73 1.28 -7.48
N VAL A 355 14.69 0.83 -6.77
CA VAL A 355 13.28 0.92 -7.24
C VAL A 355 12.89 2.36 -7.60
N TYR A 356 13.32 3.33 -6.79
CA TYR A 356 13.02 4.75 -6.96
C TYR A 356 14.19 5.61 -7.46
N GLN A 357 15.35 5.01 -7.74
CA GLN A 357 16.50 5.76 -8.25
C GLN A 357 16.25 6.19 -9.72
N LYS A 358 16.59 7.45 -10.03
CA LYS A 358 16.46 7.99 -11.40
C LYS A 358 17.45 7.34 -12.38
N ASN A 359 18.66 7.05 -11.89
CA ASN A 359 19.70 6.36 -12.61
C ASN A 359 19.87 4.98 -11.98
N LYS A 360 19.35 3.93 -12.61
CA LYS A 360 19.60 2.55 -12.18
C LYS A 360 21.01 2.14 -12.58
N GLY A 361 21.63 1.27 -11.78
CA GLY A 361 22.97 0.73 -12.01
C GLY A 361 23.02 -0.23 -13.20
N ASP A 362 24.06 -1.06 -13.26
CA ASP A 362 24.05 -2.15 -14.22
C ASP A 362 23.19 -3.32 -13.73
N LEU A 363 22.45 -3.95 -14.64
CA LEU A 363 21.43 -4.94 -14.28
C LEU A 363 22.07 -6.26 -13.83
N ASP A 364 23.24 -6.60 -14.37
CA ASP A 364 24.06 -7.73 -13.90
C ASP A 364 24.63 -7.51 -12.49
N SER A 365 24.70 -6.25 -12.01
CA SER A 365 25.26 -5.88 -10.70
C SER A 365 24.22 -5.21 -9.78
N LEU A 366 22.93 -5.53 -9.94
CA LEU A 366 21.90 -5.09 -9.01
C LEU A 366 22.22 -5.61 -7.60
N GLN A 367 22.15 -4.71 -6.62
CA GLN A 367 22.36 -5.06 -5.22
C GLN A 367 21.09 -5.71 -4.68
N ASN A 368 21.23 -6.95 -4.18
CA ASN A 368 20.19 -7.56 -3.37
C ASN A 368 19.78 -6.61 -2.22
N PRO A 369 18.47 -6.48 -1.93
CA PRO A 369 18.02 -5.83 -0.71
C PRO A 369 18.48 -6.61 0.52
N LEU A 370 18.29 -6.01 1.69
CA LEU A 370 18.39 -6.75 2.95
C LEU A 370 17.43 -7.94 2.91
N ALA A 371 17.92 -9.15 3.17
CA ALA A 371 17.08 -10.34 3.23
C ALA A 371 16.10 -10.26 4.41
N PHE A 372 14.83 -10.58 4.18
CA PHE A 372 13.80 -10.55 5.22
C PHE A 372 13.88 -11.81 6.08
N THR A 373 14.69 -11.76 7.14
CA THR A 373 14.85 -12.82 8.14
C THR A 373 14.54 -12.30 9.53
N GLY A 374 14.20 -13.17 10.48
CA GLY A 374 13.95 -12.79 11.87
C GLY A 374 15.15 -12.05 12.49
N GLU A 375 16.36 -12.51 12.20
CA GLU A 375 17.61 -11.84 12.60
C GLU A 375 17.75 -10.44 11.98
N ASN A 376 17.55 -10.29 10.67
CA ASN A 376 17.67 -8.99 10.01
C ASN A 376 16.59 -8.02 10.48
N ARG A 377 15.35 -8.48 10.70
CA ARG A 377 14.26 -7.70 11.31
C ARG A 377 14.61 -7.22 12.71
N LYS A 378 15.16 -8.09 13.57
CA LYS A 378 15.66 -7.72 14.92
C LYS A 378 16.84 -6.73 14.87
N LYS A 379 17.66 -6.76 13.81
CA LYS A 379 18.76 -5.80 13.58
C LYS A 379 18.30 -4.44 13.05
N GLN A 380 17.08 -4.32 12.52
CA GLN A 380 16.49 -3.02 12.19
C GLN A 380 16.02 -2.31 13.47
N SER A 381 15.67 -1.02 13.36
CA SER A 381 15.04 -0.34 14.51
C SER A 381 13.78 -1.11 14.94
N PRO A 382 13.55 -1.34 16.25
CA PRO A 382 12.30 -1.89 16.76
C PRO A 382 11.06 -1.13 16.28
N ALA A 383 11.17 0.18 16.01
CA ALA A 383 10.10 0.97 15.42
C ALA A 383 9.70 0.55 13.99
N LYS A 384 10.58 -0.17 13.28
CA LYS A 384 10.36 -0.65 11.91
C LYS A 384 10.02 -2.15 11.87
N PHE A 385 9.41 -2.66 12.94
CA PHE A 385 8.97 -4.04 13.01
C PHE A 385 7.81 -4.28 12.04
N LEU A 386 8.07 -5.07 11.01
CA LEU A 386 7.13 -5.41 9.94
C LEU A 386 6.91 -6.92 9.87
N TYR A 387 5.70 -7.32 9.48
CA TYR A 387 5.43 -8.62 8.87
C TYR A 387 5.17 -8.42 7.38
N PHE A 388 5.29 -9.48 6.59
CA PHE A 388 4.63 -9.53 5.29
C PHE A 388 3.21 -10.08 5.44
N SER A 389 2.30 -9.62 4.60
CA SER A 389 0.95 -10.20 4.52
C SER A 389 0.53 -10.39 3.08
N MET A 390 -0.08 -11.56 2.83
CA MET A 390 -0.62 -12.00 1.55
C MET A 390 -1.99 -12.64 1.80
N ARG A 391 -2.84 -12.67 0.78
CA ARG A 391 -4.19 -13.22 0.87
C ARG A 391 -4.30 -14.51 0.05
N ILE A 392 -4.92 -15.53 0.64
CA ILE A 392 -5.46 -16.68 -0.08
C ILE A 392 -6.96 -16.43 -0.19
N ASP A 393 -7.35 -15.70 -1.23
CA ASP A 393 -8.72 -15.21 -1.48
C ASP A 393 -9.16 -15.64 -2.89
N GLY A 394 -10.47 -15.67 -3.13
CA GLY A 394 -11.11 -16.12 -4.36
C GLY A 394 -12.50 -15.53 -4.51
N ALA A 395 -13.16 -15.79 -5.65
CA ALA A 395 -14.58 -15.47 -5.80
C ALA A 395 -15.46 -16.27 -4.81
N ASP A 396 -15.00 -17.48 -4.50
CA ASP A 396 -15.60 -18.46 -3.60
C ASP A 396 -14.49 -19.27 -2.89
N ALA A 397 -14.89 -20.08 -1.91
CA ALA A 397 -13.97 -20.92 -1.16
C ALA A 397 -13.25 -21.96 -2.05
N ALA A 398 -13.92 -22.53 -3.05
CA ALA A 398 -13.31 -23.51 -3.95
C ALA A 398 -12.18 -22.91 -4.81
N GLN A 399 -12.30 -21.65 -5.22
CA GLN A 399 -11.24 -20.92 -5.91
C GLN A 399 -10.07 -20.57 -4.97
N ALA A 400 -10.35 -20.21 -3.70
CA ALA A 400 -9.31 -20.00 -2.70
C ALA A 400 -8.55 -21.30 -2.37
N LYS A 401 -9.25 -22.44 -2.31
CA LYS A 401 -8.68 -23.79 -2.20
C LYS A 401 -7.77 -24.11 -3.38
N ALA A 402 -8.30 -23.94 -4.59
CA ALA A 402 -7.56 -24.20 -5.82
C ALA A 402 -6.31 -23.32 -5.96
N LEU A 403 -6.28 -22.10 -5.40
CA LEU A 403 -5.09 -21.26 -5.36
C LEU A 403 -3.93 -21.92 -4.59
N ILE A 404 -4.24 -22.58 -3.45
CA ILE A 404 -3.27 -23.33 -2.63
C ILE A 404 -2.74 -24.54 -3.42
N ASP A 405 -3.64 -25.40 -3.90
CA ASP A 405 -3.27 -26.58 -4.70
C ASP A 405 -2.40 -26.21 -5.91
N LYS A 406 -2.74 -25.10 -6.58
CA LYS A 406 -1.98 -24.57 -7.73
C LYS A 406 -0.61 -24.06 -7.31
N ALA A 407 -0.47 -23.37 -6.18
CA ALA A 407 0.81 -22.85 -5.69
C ALA A 407 1.75 -23.98 -5.23
N VAL A 408 1.22 -25.00 -4.57
CA VAL A 408 1.97 -26.20 -4.16
C VAL A 408 2.44 -26.96 -5.41
N TYR A 409 1.54 -27.22 -6.37
CA TYR A 409 1.91 -27.84 -7.65
C TYR A 409 3.00 -27.04 -8.39
N ALA A 410 2.85 -25.71 -8.44
CA ALA A 410 3.81 -24.81 -9.06
C ALA A 410 5.17 -24.81 -8.37
N SER A 411 5.22 -25.02 -7.05
CA SER A 411 6.48 -25.10 -6.32
C SER A 411 7.27 -26.37 -6.66
N THR A 412 6.58 -27.47 -6.97
CA THR A 412 7.23 -28.73 -7.36
C THR A 412 7.49 -28.86 -8.87
N ASN A 413 6.64 -28.27 -9.72
CA ASN A 413 6.63 -28.52 -11.17
C ASN A 413 6.77 -27.26 -12.03
N GLY A 414 6.74 -26.07 -11.42
CA GLY A 414 6.87 -24.80 -12.12
C GLY A 414 8.31 -24.55 -12.55
N MET A 415 8.50 -24.09 -13.79
CA MET A 415 9.79 -23.60 -14.28
C MET A 415 9.56 -22.31 -15.09
N PRO A 416 10.43 -21.28 -14.96
CA PRO A 416 10.38 -20.11 -15.82
C PRO A 416 10.49 -20.53 -17.29
N ARG A 417 9.56 -20.12 -18.15
CA ARG A 417 9.64 -20.45 -19.59
C ARG A 417 10.79 -19.70 -20.27
N VAL A 418 11.92 -20.36 -20.43
CA VAL A 418 12.98 -19.95 -21.37
C VAL A 418 12.59 -20.43 -22.77
N ASP A 419 12.67 -19.56 -23.78
CA ASP A 419 12.31 -19.88 -25.17
C ASP A 419 13.47 -19.56 -26.11
N ASP A 420 14.19 -20.59 -26.54
CA ASP A 420 15.44 -20.43 -27.30
C ASP A 420 15.23 -20.01 -28.76
N ASN A 421 14.02 -20.20 -29.30
CA ASN A 421 13.74 -20.10 -30.73
C ASN A 421 12.87 -18.89 -31.13
N ALA A 422 12.46 -18.05 -30.17
CA ALA A 422 11.73 -16.81 -30.47
C ALA A 422 12.58 -15.81 -31.29
N PRO A 423 12.09 -15.29 -32.43
CA PRO A 423 12.80 -14.29 -33.23
C PRO A 423 12.81 -12.91 -32.55
N VAL A 424 13.94 -12.21 -32.63
CA VAL A 424 14.20 -10.90 -32.00
C VAL A 424 13.18 -9.83 -32.46
N PRO A 425 12.27 -9.33 -31.59
CA PRO A 425 11.35 -8.25 -31.94
C PRO A 425 12.11 -6.95 -32.21
N LYS A 426 11.69 -6.21 -33.26
CA LYS A 426 12.24 -4.89 -33.57
C LYS A 426 12.07 -3.88 -32.43
N GLU A 427 11.09 -4.11 -31.56
CA GLU A 427 10.74 -3.27 -30.41
C GLU A 427 11.80 -3.31 -29.28
N LEU A 428 12.70 -4.29 -29.26
CA LEU A 428 13.76 -4.39 -28.25
C LEU A 428 14.80 -3.26 -28.31
N ALA A 429 14.91 -2.53 -29.43
CA ALA A 429 15.94 -1.52 -29.64
C ALA A 429 15.89 -0.36 -28.62
N GLY A 430 14.71 -0.05 -28.07
CA GLY A 430 14.49 1.10 -27.20
C GLY A 430 14.76 0.89 -25.70
N SER A 431 14.95 -0.34 -25.21
CA SER A 431 15.09 -0.62 -23.77
C SER A 431 16.37 -1.39 -23.43
N LYS A 432 17.10 -0.93 -22.40
CA LYS A 432 18.26 -1.66 -21.85
C LYS A 432 17.80 -2.95 -21.15
N VAL A 433 16.72 -2.84 -20.37
CA VAL A 433 16.14 -3.96 -19.62
C VAL A 433 15.61 -5.03 -20.56
N ALA A 434 14.87 -4.65 -21.61
CA ALA A 434 14.34 -5.63 -22.55
C ALA A 434 15.45 -6.43 -23.26
N ARG A 435 16.56 -5.78 -23.63
CA ARG A 435 17.73 -6.45 -24.20
C ARG A 435 18.47 -7.34 -23.20
N PHE A 436 18.60 -6.89 -21.95
CA PHE A 436 19.18 -7.69 -20.87
C PHE A 436 18.37 -8.97 -20.62
N LEU A 437 17.05 -8.84 -20.46
CA LEU A 437 16.15 -9.98 -20.19
C LEU A 437 16.05 -10.93 -21.38
N TRP A 438 16.06 -10.41 -22.60
CA TRP A 438 16.18 -11.21 -23.82
C TRP A 438 17.48 -12.02 -23.86
N ALA A 439 18.61 -11.42 -23.49
CA ALA A 439 19.92 -12.09 -23.42
C ALA A 439 20.00 -13.13 -22.29
N LYS A 440 19.24 -12.95 -21.20
CA LYS A 440 19.06 -13.92 -20.10
C LYS A 440 17.98 -14.97 -20.37
N GLY A 441 17.40 -15.04 -21.57
CA GLY A 441 16.44 -16.08 -21.96
C GLY A 441 14.96 -15.82 -21.62
N TYR A 442 14.62 -14.73 -20.92
CA TYR A 442 13.24 -14.34 -20.58
C TYR A 442 12.47 -13.76 -21.78
N ARG A 443 12.51 -14.44 -22.94
CA ARG A 443 11.95 -13.94 -24.21
C ARG A 443 10.42 -13.88 -24.22
N HIS A 444 9.75 -14.67 -23.36
CA HIS A 444 8.30 -14.73 -23.24
C HIS A 444 7.65 -13.40 -22.83
N ILE A 445 8.38 -12.51 -22.16
CA ILE A 445 7.88 -11.21 -21.68
C ILE A 445 7.74 -10.16 -22.79
N HIS A 446 8.24 -10.46 -24.00
CA HIS A 446 8.27 -9.56 -25.16
C HIS A 446 7.59 -10.20 -26.38
N PRO A 447 6.26 -10.44 -26.35
CA PRO A 447 5.54 -11.05 -27.46
C PRO A 447 5.55 -10.14 -28.70
N PRO A 448 5.65 -10.69 -29.93
CA PRO A 448 5.86 -9.92 -31.16
C PRO A 448 4.66 -9.10 -31.65
N LYS A 449 3.55 -9.07 -30.90
CA LYS A 449 2.39 -8.17 -31.12
C LYS A 449 1.67 -7.88 -29.80
N GLY A 450 1.59 -6.60 -29.43
CA GLY A 450 0.64 -6.08 -28.43
C GLY A 450 1.21 -5.80 -27.03
N ARG A 451 0.63 -4.79 -26.37
CA ARG A 451 0.80 -4.55 -24.92
C ARG A 451 -0.25 -5.37 -24.17
N GLY A 452 0.13 -6.08 -23.10
CA GLY A 452 -0.84 -6.57 -22.10
C GLY A 452 -0.62 -7.97 -21.51
N GLY A 453 0.29 -8.79 -22.03
CA GLY A 453 0.49 -10.15 -21.49
C GLY A 453 0.95 -10.17 -20.01
N HIS A 454 0.53 -11.21 -19.29
CA HIS A 454 1.04 -11.60 -17.97
C HIS A 454 2.56 -11.52 -17.94
N ARG A 455 3.12 -11.01 -16.84
CA ARG A 455 4.57 -10.79 -16.76
C ARG A 455 5.28 -12.15 -16.87
N MET A 456 4.93 -13.10 -15.99
CA MET A 456 5.61 -14.37 -15.90
C MET A 456 4.64 -15.53 -16.13
N GLN A 457 5.00 -16.46 -17.02
CA GLN A 457 4.17 -17.62 -17.36
C GLN A 457 4.98 -18.90 -17.14
N PHE A 458 4.48 -19.75 -16.25
CA PHE A 458 5.13 -20.99 -15.81
C PHE A 458 4.41 -22.17 -16.47
N GLY A 459 4.84 -22.48 -17.69
CA GLY A 459 4.19 -23.48 -18.52
C GLY A 459 2.81 -23.08 -19.03
N THR A 460 2.46 -23.57 -20.22
CA THR A 460 1.14 -23.37 -20.82
C THR A 460 0.78 -24.61 -21.62
N VAL A 461 -0.41 -25.15 -21.42
CA VAL A 461 -0.98 -26.19 -22.28
C VAL A 461 -1.92 -25.52 -23.28
N GLU A 462 -1.91 -25.97 -24.53
CA GLU A 462 -2.94 -25.59 -25.49
C GLU A 462 -4.00 -26.69 -25.52
N GLU A 463 -5.18 -26.37 -25.00
CA GLU A 463 -6.32 -27.27 -24.89
C GLU A 463 -7.49 -26.68 -25.68
N ASN A 464 -8.06 -27.46 -26.60
CA ASN A 464 -9.16 -27.02 -27.47
C ASN A 464 -8.89 -25.69 -28.22
N GLY A 465 -7.63 -25.43 -28.59
CA GLY A 465 -7.20 -24.19 -29.26
C GLY A 465 -7.19 -22.95 -28.37
N LYS A 466 -7.40 -23.10 -27.06
CA LYS A 466 -7.20 -22.06 -26.04
C LYS A 466 -5.94 -22.36 -25.26
N ARG A 467 -5.21 -21.32 -24.88
CA ARG A 467 -4.02 -21.44 -24.04
C ARG A 467 -4.44 -21.38 -22.57
N THR A 468 -4.25 -22.48 -21.86
CA THR A 468 -4.46 -22.62 -20.42
C THR A 468 -3.11 -22.56 -19.72
N PHE A 469 -3.00 -21.85 -18.61
CA PHE A 469 -1.76 -21.84 -17.84
C PHE A 469 -1.61 -23.17 -17.11
N LEU A 470 -0.39 -23.69 -17.03
CA LEU A 470 -0.11 -24.65 -15.96
C LEU A 470 -0.13 -23.87 -14.62
N PRO A 471 -0.44 -24.53 -13.49
CA PRO A 471 -0.41 -23.88 -12.20
C PRO A 471 0.95 -23.22 -11.95
N GLY A 472 0.94 -21.94 -11.58
CA GLY A 472 2.16 -21.17 -11.29
C GLY A 472 2.24 -19.80 -11.97
N GLY A 473 1.32 -19.46 -12.87
CA GLY A 473 1.34 -18.18 -13.59
C GLY A 473 1.32 -16.97 -12.65
N ILE A 474 2.01 -15.88 -13.04
CA ILE A 474 2.01 -14.62 -12.28
C ILE A 474 1.49 -13.47 -13.15
N ALA A 475 0.32 -12.92 -12.78
CA ALA A 475 -0.40 -11.96 -13.62
C ALA A 475 0.01 -10.50 -13.39
N ARG A 476 0.44 -9.83 -14.47
CA ARG A 476 0.86 -8.42 -14.47
C ARG A 476 -0.25 -7.43 -14.09
N GLN A 477 -1.51 -7.77 -14.37
CA GLN A 477 -2.57 -6.78 -14.54
C GLN A 477 -3.30 -6.48 -13.22
N VAL A 478 -2.71 -5.59 -12.42
CA VAL A 478 -3.54 -4.67 -11.63
C VAL A 478 -4.32 -3.83 -12.64
N ILE A 479 -5.65 -3.91 -12.64
CA ILE A 479 -6.54 -3.05 -13.44
C ILE A 479 -7.39 -2.23 -12.48
N SER A 480 -7.59 -0.94 -12.74
CA SER A 480 -8.24 0.01 -11.81
C SER A 480 -9.73 -0.27 -11.55
N HIS A 481 -10.32 -1.18 -12.32
CA HIS A 481 -11.66 -1.70 -12.10
C HIS A 481 -11.70 -3.12 -11.51
N ASN A 482 -10.55 -3.77 -11.28
CA ASN A 482 -10.45 -5.10 -10.65
C ASN A 482 -10.60 -5.00 -9.14
N ALA A 483 -11.85 -4.81 -8.75
CA ALA A 483 -12.39 -4.88 -7.41
C ALA A 483 -12.49 -6.33 -6.93
N LEU A 484 -11.87 -6.67 -5.79
CA LEU A 484 -12.09 -7.97 -5.13
C LEU A 484 -13.57 -8.20 -4.75
N ASP A 485 -14.32 -7.14 -4.50
CA ASP A 485 -15.73 -7.11 -4.12
C ASP A 485 -16.71 -7.13 -5.32
N SER A 486 -16.24 -7.15 -6.57
CA SER A 486 -17.13 -7.15 -7.74
C SER A 486 -17.23 -8.53 -8.40
N GLU A 487 -18.46 -8.99 -8.54
CA GLU A 487 -18.81 -10.18 -9.32
C GLU A 487 -18.22 -10.08 -10.74
N GLY A 488 -17.48 -11.11 -11.17
CA GLY A 488 -16.83 -11.15 -12.49
C GLY A 488 -15.53 -10.32 -12.62
N ALA A 489 -14.92 -9.84 -11.54
CA ALA A 489 -13.64 -9.13 -11.61
C ALA A 489 -12.54 -9.97 -12.27
N GLU A 490 -11.72 -9.35 -13.14
CA GLU A 490 -10.74 -10.07 -13.98
C GLU A 490 -9.65 -10.77 -13.16
N VAL A 491 -9.42 -10.33 -11.91
CA VAL A 491 -8.56 -11.04 -10.94
C VAL A 491 -9.03 -12.47 -10.70
N TYR A 492 -10.33 -12.72 -10.57
CA TYR A 492 -10.89 -14.06 -10.35
C TYR A 492 -10.84 -14.91 -11.62
N THR A 493 -10.98 -14.28 -12.78
CA THR A 493 -10.66 -14.90 -14.07
C THR A 493 -9.20 -15.37 -14.10
N PHE A 494 -8.23 -14.55 -13.68
CA PHE A 494 -6.82 -14.96 -13.61
C PHE A 494 -6.57 -16.11 -12.62
N LEU A 495 -7.12 -16.05 -11.40
CA LEU A 495 -6.96 -17.13 -10.40
C LEU A 495 -7.56 -18.45 -10.92
N SER A 496 -8.77 -18.41 -11.51
CA SER A 496 -9.38 -19.60 -12.13
C SER A 496 -8.49 -20.20 -13.23
N GLN A 497 -7.88 -19.35 -14.08
CA GLN A 497 -7.02 -19.72 -15.21
C GLN A 497 -5.67 -20.34 -14.83
N GLY A 498 -5.26 -20.31 -13.56
CA GLY A 498 -4.00 -20.93 -13.09
C GLY A 498 -2.96 -19.95 -12.53
N VAL A 499 -3.32 -18.67 -12.38
CA VAL A 499 -2.46 -17.67 -11.75
C VAL A 499 -2.41 -17.93 -10.24
N THR A 500 -1.20 -18.17 -9.72
CA THR A 500 -0.95 -18.45 -8.30
C THR A 500 -0.56 -17.21 -7.51
N MET A 501 -0.28 -16.10 -8.20
CA MET A 501 0.05 -14.84 -7.55
C MET A 501 -0.28 -13.62 -8.42
N THR A 502 -0.87 -12.61 -7.79
CA THR A 502 -1.26 -11.35 -8.41
C THR A 502 -1.43 -10.25 -7.36
N ALA A 503 -1.81 -9.06 -7.79
CA ALA A 503 -2.20 -7.96 -6.91
C ALA A 503 -3.49 -7.32 -7.45
N ALA A 504 -4.37 -6.91 -6.54
CA ALA A 504 -5.65 -6.30 -6.88
C ALA A 504 -5.98 -5.14 -5.93
N ALA A 505 -6.90 -4.29 -6.35
CA ALA A 505 -7.46 -3.25 -5.49
C ALA A 505 -8.76 -3.75 -4.88
N ALA A 506 -8.96 -3.58 -3.57
CA ALA A 506 -10.32 -3.61 -3.04
C ALA A 506 -11.04 -2.33 -3.48
N LYS A 507 -12.29 -2.45 -3.95
CA LYS A 507 -13.12 -1.30 -4.31
C LYS A 507 -14.04 -0.98 -3.14
N LEU A 508 -14.06 0.30 -2.82
CA LEU A 508 -14.72 0.84 -1.63
C LEU A 508 -15.65 2.00 -1.99
N TYR A 509 -15.48 2.54 -3.20
CA TYR A 509 -16.17 3.71 -3.73
C TYR A 509 -16.46 3.50 -5.23
N ARG A 510 -16.81 4.58 -5.95
CA ARG A 510 -17.15 4.58 -7.39
C ARG A 510 -15.91 4.42 -8.31
N GLY A 511 -15.06 3.43 -8.03
CA GLY A 511 -13.80 3.12 -8.74
C GLY A 511 -12.55 3.31 -7.88
N ALA A 512 -11.43 2.72 -8.30
CA ALA A 512 -10.16 2.78 -7.59
C ALA A 512 -9.00 3.24 -8.50
N PRO A 513 -8.44 4.47 -8.37
CA PRO A 513 -7.16 4.80 -9.02
C PRO A 513 -6.02 3.85 -8.66
N HIS A 514 -5.17 3.60 -9.65
CA HIS A 514 -3.93 2.86 -9.50
C HIS A 514 -2.94 3.56 -8.57
N ILE A 515 -2.37 2.80 -7.65
CA ILE A 515 -1.21 3.20 -6.88
C ILE A 515 0.07 2.81 -7.65
N HIS A 516 0.43 3.70 -8.58
CA HIS A 516 1.78 3.96 -9.12
C HIS A 516 2.33 3.10 -10.28
N ASP A 517 3.23 3.74 -11.05
CA ASP A 517 3.80 3.27 -12.31
C ASP A 517 5.11 2.48 -12.14
N LYS A 518 5.55 2.30 -10.89
CA LYS A 518 6.74 1.54 -10.50
C LYS A 518 6.42 0.67 -9.30
N SER A 519 6.57 -0.62 -9.45
CA SER A 519 6.17 -1.63 -8.45
C SER A 519 7.16 -2.80 -8.44
N TRP A 520 7.01 -3.72 -7.50
CA TRP A 520 7.74 -4.99 -7.48
C TRP A 520 7.66 -5.76 -8.81
N TRP A 521 6.58 -5.57 -9.55
CA TRP A 521 6.39 -6.15 -10.88
C TRP A 521 7.41 -5.66 -11.91
N ASP A 522 8.06 -4.52 -11.70
CA ASP A 522 8.89 -3.86 -12.71
C ASP A 522 9.92 -4.82 -13.29
N ASP A 523 9.96 -4.90 -14.63
CA ASP A 523 10.83 -5.86 -15.34
C ASP A 523 12.31 -5.57 -15.03
N GLU A 524 12.62 -4.34 -14.62
CA GLU A 524 13.95 -3.84 -14.24
C GLU A 524 14.38 -4.25 -12.82
N ILE A 525 13.54 -4.99 -12.08
CA ILE A 525 13.70 -5.34 -10.67
C ILE A 525 13.46 -6.84 -10.44
N LEU A 526 12.28 -7.35 -10.81
CA LEU A 526 11.90 -8.75 -10.55
C LEU A 526 12.79 -9.76 -11.29
N TYR A 527 12.90 -9.62 -12.61
CA TYR A 527 13.66 -10.58 -13.42
C TYR A 527 15.16 -10.54 -13.21
N PRO A 528 15.83 -9.39 -13.01
CA PRO A 528 17.25 -9.41 -12.68
C PRO A 528 17.56 -10.13 -11.37
N LEU A 529 16.71 -10.02 -10.35
CA LEU A 529 16.87 -10.79 -9.10
C LEU A 529 16.71 -12.30 -9.34
N MET A 530 15.74 -12.70 -10.19
CA MET A 530 15.63 -14.10 -10.62
C MET A 530 16.84 -14.56 -11.46
N ALA A 531 17.36 -13.71 -12.34
CA ALA A 531 18.55 -13.98 -13.13
C ALA A 531 19.84 -14.05 -12.28
N GLN A 532 19.79 -13.54 -11.03
CA GLN A 532 20.81 -13.71 -9.99
C GLN A 532 20.57 -14.95 -9.11
N GLY A 533 19.58 -15.78 -9.44
CA GLY A 533 19.28 -17.04 -8.75
C GLY A 533 18.23 -16.95 -7.63
N GLN A 534 17.61 -15.79 -7.38
CA GLN A 534 16.50 -15.73 -6.42
C GLN A 534 15.26 -16.46 -6.96
N ASN A 535 14.63 -17.29 -6.14
CA ASN A 535 13.32 -17.85 -6.47
C ASN A 535 12.24 -16.75 -6.44
N VAL A 536 11.07 -17.05 -7.00
CA VAL A 536 9.94 -16.11 -7.07
C VAL A 536 9.57 -15.57 -5.68
N GLY A 537 9.40 -16.45 -4.68
CA GLY A 537 9.15 -16.09 -3.28
C GLY A 537 10.09 -14.98 -2.78
N SER A 538 11.39 -15.25 -2.75
CA SER A 538 12.43 -14.30 -2.30
C SER A 538 12.47 -13.00 -3.12
N ALA A 539 12.28 -13.09 -4.44
CA ALA A 539 12.30 -11.92 -5.32
C ALA A 539 11.07 -11.00 -5.13
N LEU A 540 9.94 -11.53 -4.67
CA LEU A 540 8.81 -10.70 -4.21
C LEU A 540 9.18 -9.94 -2.96
N LEU A 541 9.75 -10.63 -1.98
CA LEU A 541 9.97 -10.13 -0.63
C LEU A 541 11.00 -9.02 -0.59
N ALA A 542 12.00 -9.14 -1.45
CA ALA A 542 12.92 -8.08 -1.85
C ALA A 542 12.25 -6.76 -2.27
N ASN A 543 10.96 -6.79 -2.64
CA ASN A 543 10.24 -5.70 -3.30
C ASN A 543 8.80 -5.45 -2.79
N GLN A 544 8.23 -6.30 -1.94
CA GLN A 544 6.80 -6.34 -1.66
C GLN A 544 6.32 -5.20 -0.75
N ILE A 545 7.21 -4.54 0.01
CA ILE A 545 6.84 -3.42 0.88
C ILE A 545 6.78 -2.12 0.07
N HIS A 546 5.82 -2.09 -0.83
CA HIS A 546 5.10 -0.89 -1.19
C HIS A 546 3.90 -0.82 -0.26
N LEU A 547 3.90 0.10 0.70
CA LEU A 547 2.70 0.44 1.49
C LEU A 547 1.79 1.33 0.62
N GLY A 548 1.36 0.72 -0.48
CA GLY A 548 0.39 1.23 -1.44
C GLY A 548 -0.99 0.88 -0.94
N TRP A 549 -1.51 1.77 -0.09
CA TRP A 549 -2.52 1.56 0.96
C TRP A 549 -3.76 0.70 0.66
N ILE A 550 -4.12 0.40 -0.58
CA ILE A 550 -5.32 -0.40 -0.91
C ILE A 550 -5.06 -1.60 -1.84
N THR A 551 -3.80 -1.87 -2.16
CA THR A 551 -3.42 -2.99 -3.03
C THR A 551 -3.20 -4.25 -2.20
N SER A 552 -4.18 -5.16 -2.26
CA SER A 552 -4.07 -6.51 -1.71
C SER A 552 -3.12 -7.34 -2.57
N PHE A 553 -2.18 -8.02 -1.94
CA PHE A 553 -1.35 -9.05 -2.56
C PHE A 553 -2.05 -10.41 -2.41
N ILE A 554 -2.30 -11.09 -3.52
CA ILE A 554 -2.96 -12.40 -3.53
C ILE A 554 -1.95 -13.45 -3.97
N GLY A 555 -1.86 -14.55 -3.24
CA GLY A 555 -0.96 -15.65 -3.54
C GLY A 555 -0.29 -16.20 -2.29
N ASP A 556 0.60 -17.15 -2.53
CA ASP A 556 1.18 -18.00 -1.51
C ASP A 556 2.63 -17.57 -1.17
N PRO A 557 2.96 -17.17 0.07
CA PRO A 557 4.32 -16.80 0.45
C PRO A 557 5.30 -17.98 0.48
N LEU A 558 4.81 -19.22 0.48
CA LEU A 558 5.62 -20.45 0.39
C LEU A 558 5.80 -20.93 -1.05
N LEU A 559 5.32 -20.18 -2.06
CA LEU A 559 5.58 -20.46 -3.48
C LEU A 559 7.07 -20.34 -3.82
N GLN A 560 7.74 -21.49 -3.96
CA GLN A 560 9.15 -21.57 -4.33
C GLN A 560 9.25 -22.12 -5.74
N ILE A 561 9.55 -21.25 -6.72
CA ILE A 561 9.82 -21.70 -8.08
C ILE A 561 11.32 -21.60 -8.35
N ASP A 562 11.95 -22.75 -8.59
CA ASP A 562 13.36 -22.84 -8.93
C ASP A 562 13.66 -22.20 -10.30
N ASN A 563 14.80 -21.53 -10.36
CA ASN A 563 15.36 -21.13 -11.65
C ASN A 563 15.99 -22.36 -12.30
N ALA A 564 15.65 -22.61 -13.57
CA ALA A 564 16.31 -23.63 -14.37
C ALA A 564 17.81 -23.31 -14.48
N ASN A 565 18.66 -24.24 -14.04
CA ASN A 565 20.12 -24.19 -14.24
C ASN A 565 20.51 -24.55 -15.68
#